data_AF-A0A5C8BN24-F1
#
_entry.id   AF-A0A5C8BN24-F1
#
_cell.length_a   1.000
_cell.length_b   1.000
_cell.length_c   1.000
_cell.angle_alpha   90.00
_cell.angle_beta   90.00
_cell.angle_gamma   90.00
#
_symmetry.space_group_name_H-M   'P 1'
#
loop_
_entity.id
_entity.type
_entity.pdbx_description
1 polymer ?
#
loop_
_entity_poly.entity_id
_entity_poly.type
_entity_poly.pdbx_seq_one_letter_code
_entity_poly.pdbx_strand_id
1 'polypeptide(L)'
;MNLKLKQLCLTLCGLSVINLSFAANTSSGTSSGNSSVSNTTSSSSQTADDKVVLNFENADIQTVIKAISKLSGKNFVVDPRVKGTVNIVSEKPVTKSESYKVLESALRMQGFATVEADGVIKVLPETDARTYGMKTDSQVSSNHSPGDQLITKIF
;
A
#
# COMPACT_ATOMS: atom_id res chain seq x y z
N MET A 1 -34.84 -25.66 -4.58
CA MET A 1 -34.25 -24.30 -4.54
C MET A 1 -33.82 -23.99 -3.12
N ASN A 2 -32.61 -23.47 -2.98
CA ASN A 2 -31.65 -23.81 -1.94
C ASN A 2 -32.00 -23.42 -0.49
N LEU A 3 -31.82 -24.44 0.35
CA LEU A 3 -32.02 -24.55 1.78
C LEU A 3 -30.63 -24.50 2.47
N LYS A 4 -30.57 -23.98 3.71
CA LYS A 4 -29.44 -23.99 4.67
C LYS A 4 -28.23 -23.09 4.37
N LEU A 5 -28.00 -22.05 5.20
CA LEU A 5 -26.68 -21.76 5.84
C LEU A 5 -26.69 -20.51 6.74
N LYS A 6 -27.47 -20.49 7.84
CA LYS A 6 -27.34 -19.41 8.85
C LYS A 6 -27.43 -19.85 10.32
N GLN A 7 -27.33 -21.16 10.60
CA GLN A 7 -27.40 -21.70 11.97
C GLN A 7 -26.42 -22.87 12.19
N LEU A 8 -25.18 -22.75 11.73
CA LEU A 8 -24.12 -23.72 12.04
C LEU A 8 -22.81 -23.00 12.39
N CYS A 9 -22.87 -22.14 13.40
CA CYS A 9 -21.69 -21.61 14.09
C CYS A 9 -21.95 -21.55 15.60
N LEU A 10 -22.68 -22.54 16.12
CA LEU A 10 -22.85 -22.72 17.55
C LEU A 10 -22.55 -24.18 17.90
N THR A 11 -21.45 -24.35 18.62
CA THR A 11 -21.15 -25.53 19.45
C THR A 11 -20.68 -26.78 18.70
N LEU A 12 -19.39 -26.82 18.30
CA LEU A 12 -18.55 -28.02 18.43
C LEU A 12 -17.06 -27.69 18.23
N CYS A 13 -16.21 -28.24 19.10
CA CYS A 13 -14.73 -28.14 19.18
C CYS A 13 -14.20 -26.83 19.79
N GLY A 14 -13.89 -26.70 21.08
CA GLY A 14 -13.51 -27.74 22.03
C GLY A 14 -12.20 -28.42 21.60
N LEU A 15 -11.08 -28.06 22.24
CA LEU A 15 -9.69 -28.52 22.05
C LEU A 15 -8.92 -27.84 20.90
N SER A 16 -8.07 -26.87 21.24
CA SER A 16 -6.63 -27.15 21.28
C SER A 16 -5.87 -26.07 22.03
N VAL A 17 -5.54 -26.43 23.27
CA VAL A 17 -4.35 -26.13 24.06
C VAL A 17 -3.41 -25.04 23.53
N ILE A 18 -3.28 -24.01 24.37
CA ILE A 18 -2.21 -23.03 24.44
C ILE A 18 -0.87 -23.78 24.54
N ASN A 19 -0.10 -23.85 23.44
CA ASN A 19 1.28 -24.33 23.54
C ASN A 19 2.23 -23.14 23.68
N LEU A 20 2.39 -22.72 24.93
CA LEU A 20 3.45 -21.85 25.40
C LEU A 20 4.73 -22.69 25.50
N SER A 21 5.47 -22.82 24.40
CA SER A 21 6.82 -23.38 24.43
C SER A 21 7.82 -22.24 24.63
N PHE A 22 8.15 -22.03 25.89
CA PHE A 22 9.28 -21.26 26.38
C PHE A 22 10.52 -22.17 26.33
N ALA A 23 11.44 -21.91 25.39
CA ALA A 23 12.75 -22.54 25.36
C ALA A 23 13.82 -21.47 25.46
N ALA A 24 14.36 -21.29 26.66
CA ALA A 24 15.62 -20.62 26.89
C ALA A 24 16.75 -21.52 26.35
N ASN A 25 17.53 -21.03 25.40
CA ASN A 25 18.78 -21.66 25.01
C ASN A 25 19.94 -20.70 25.24
N THR A 26 20.56 -20.82 26.42
CA THR A 26 21.91 -20.34 26.70
C THR A 26 22.86 -21.49 26.42
N SER A 27 23.54 -21.45 25.29
CA SER A 27 24.65 -22.35 25.00
C SER A 27 25.81 -21.55 24.42
N SER A 28 26.80 -21.32 25.28
CA SER A 28 28.17 -20.95 24.95
C SER A 28 28.87 -22.09 24.21
N GLY A 29 29.65 -21.78 23.18
CA GLY A 29 30.47 -22.76 22.47
C GLY A 29 30.99 -22.29 21.12
N THR A 30 32.27 -21.92 21.08
CA THR A 30 33.10 -21.67 19.90
C THR A 30 33.16 -22.88 18.97
N SER A 31 33.03 -22.69 17.65
CA SER A 31 33.78 -23.47 16.65
C SER A 31 33.72 -22.86 15.25
N SER A 32 34.90 -22.59 14.72
CA SER A 32 35.22 -22.21 13.35
C SER A 32 34.92 -23.30 12.32
N GLY A 33 34.58 -22.90 11.09
CA GLY A 33 35.00 -23.62 9.87
C GLY A 33 33.92 -24.35 9.03
N ASN A 34 33.82 -23.90 7.78
CA ASN A 34 33.42 -24.58 6.53
C ASN A 34 31.94 -24.80 6.14
N SER A 35 31.55 -24.01 5.14
CA SER A 35 31.17 -24.44 3.79
C SER A 35 29.95 -25.34 3.56
N SER A 36 29.07 -24.79 2.70
CA SER A 36 28.46 -25.42 1.52
C SER A 36 26.98 -25.87 1.59
N VAL A 37 26.23 -25.25 0.67
CA VAL A 37 25.13 -25.80 -0.14
C VAL A 37 23.71 -25.80 0.45
N SER A 38 22.95 -24.84 -0.08
CA SER A 38 21.60 -24.98 -0.64
C SER A 38 20.48 -25.49 0.25
N ASN A 39 19.57 -24.57 0.59
CA ASN A 39 18.16 -24.77 0.27
C ASN A 39 17.48 -23.45 -0.07
N THR A 40 17.52 -23.14 -1.36
CA THR A 40 16.43 -22.48 -2.09
C THR A 40 15.09 -23.07 -1.62
N THR A 41 14.23 -22.28 -0.99
CA THR A 41 12.75 -22.25 -1.17
C THR A 41 12.20 -21.13 -0.27
N SER A 42 12.52 -19.87 -0.61
CA SER A 42 11.64 -18.76 -0.25
C SER A 42 10.72 -18.58 -1.44
N SER A 43 9.52 -19.13 -1.29
CA SER A 43 8.42 -19.10 -2.24
C SER A 43 8.35 -17.76 -2.96
N SER A 44 8.77 -17.75 -4.22
CA SER A 44 8.41 -16.72 -5.18
C SER A 44 6.91 -16.82 -5.41
N SER A 45 6.15 -16.23 -4.49
CA SER A 45 4.72 -16.03 -4.63
C SER A 45 4.51 -15.20 -5.89
N GLN A 46 4.17 -15.90 -6.96
CA GLN A 46 3.61 -15.44 -8.21
C GLN A 46 3.18 -13.97 -8.14
N THR A 47 4.08 -13.07 -8.54
CA THR A 47 3.69 -11.76 -9.05
C THR A 47 3.02 -12.03 -10.39
N ALA A 48 1.78 -12.49 -10.34
CA ALA A 48 0.84 -12.27 -11.42
C ALA A 48 0.81 -10.74 -11.56
N ASP A 49 1.55 -10.26 -12.55
CA ASP A 49 1.49 -8.89 -13.00
C ASP A 49 0.09 -8.75 -13.60
N ASP A 50 -0.91 -8.54 -12.72
CA ASP A 50 -2.30 -8.35 -13.10
C ASP A 50 -2.39 -7.00 -13.80
N LYS A 51 -1.98 -7.02 -15.06
CA LYS A 51 -2.04 -5.92 -16.00
C LYS A 51 -3.49 -5.79 -16.45
N VAL A 52 -4.11 -4.66 -16.14
CA VAL A 52 -5.51 -4.40 -16.47
C VAL A 52 -5.59 -3.13 -17.29
N VAL A 53 -6.48 -3.12 -18.27
CA VAL A 53 -6.84 -1.91 -19.02
C VAL A 53 -7.93 -1.18 -18.24
N LEU A 54 -7.72 0.09 -17.95
CA LEU A 54 -8.65 0.93 -17.19
C LEU A 54 -9.34 1.87 -18.18
N ASN A 55 -10.66 1.71 -18.34
CA ASN A 55 -11.50 2.66 -19.06
C ASN A 55 -12.69 3.07 -18.19
N PHE A 56 -12.68 4.31 -17.73
CA PHE A 56 -13.70 4.92 -16.88
C PHE A 56 -14.14 6.22 -17.52
N GLU A 57 -15.28 6.22 -18.21
CA GLU A 57 -15.82 7.40 -18.86
C GLU A 57 -16.96 7.99 -18.04
N ASN A 58 -16.83 9.26 -17.65
CA ASN A 58 -17.81 9.95 -16.78
C ASN A 58 -18.17 9.15 -15.52
N ALA A 59 -17.21 8.42 -14.97
CA ALA A 59 -17.45 7.55 -13.82
C ALA A 59 -17.39 8.36 -12.53
N ASP A 60 -18.25 8.01 -11.56
CA ASP A 60 -18.19 8.60 -10.23
C ASP A 60 -16.87 8.23 -9.52
N ILE A 61 -16.26 9.21 -8.87
CA ILE A 61 -14.97 9.06 -8.19
C ILE A 61 -15.00 7.92 -7.16
N GLN A 62 -16.11 7.72 -6.43
CA GLN A 62 -16.18 6.64 -5.45
C GLN A 62 -16.19 5.25 -6.09
N THR A 63 -16.75 5.14 -7.29
CA THR A 63 -16.75 3.90 -8.06
C THR A 63 -15.34 3.56 -8.53
N VAL A 64 -14.61 4.54 -9.05
CA VAL A 64 -13.23 4.39 -9.50
C VAL A 64 -12.31 4.01 -8.34
N ILE A 65 -12.40 4.72 -7.20
CA ILE A 65 -11.60 4.42 -6.00
C ILE A 65 -11.86 2.98 -5.52
N LYS A 66 -13.12 2.52 -5.53
CA LYS A 66 -13.47 1.16 -5.12
C LYS A 66 -12.87 0.11 -6.07
N ALA A 67 -12.90 0.34 -7.38
CA ALA A 67 -12.30 -0.55 -8.36
C ALA A 67 -10.78 -0.64 -8.16
N ILE A 68 -10.13 0.51 -7.98
CA ILE A 68 -8.67 0.59 -7.80
C ILE A 68 -8.24 0.07 -6.43
N SER A 69 -9.06 0.23 -5.38
CA SER A 69 -8.84 -0.38 -4.06
C SER A 69 -8.76 -1.90 -4.16
N LYS A 70 -9.68 -2.52 -4.92
CA LYS A 70 -9.66 -3.96 -5.17
C LYS A 70 -8.46 -4.40 -6.00
N LEU A 71 -8.09 -3.62 -7.02
CA LEU A 71 -6.97 -3.93 -7.90
C LEU A 71 -5.61 -3.77 -7.20
N SER A 72 -5.44 -2.69 -6.45
CA SER A 72 -4.20 -2.30 -5.77
C SER A 72 -4.02 -3.04 -4.43
N GLY A 73 -5.10 -3.54 -3.82
CA GLY A 73 -5.07 -4.20 -2.51
C GLY A 73 -4.87 -3.21 -1.35
N LYS A 74 -5.09 -1.92 -1.58
CA LYS A 74 -4.95 -0.85 -0.57
C LYS A 74 -6.31 -0.46 -0.01
N ASN A 75 -6.32 -0.11 1.28
CA ASN A 75 -7.52 0.39 1.95
C ASN A 75 -7.63 1.90 1.79
N PHE A 76 -8.78 2.36 1.30
CA PHE A 76 -9.08 3.77 1.09
C PHE A 76 -10.22 4.21 2.00
N VAL A 77 -10.08 5.40 2.59
CA VAL A 77 -11.13 6.12 3.32
C VAL A 77 -11.45 7.37 2.52
N VAL A 78 -12.71 7.49 2.09
CA VAL A 78 -13.16 8.59 1.24
C VAL A 78 -14.01 9.54 2.06
N ASP A 79 -13.67 10.82 2.04
CA ASP A 79 -14.49 11.86 2.66
C ASP A 79 -15.77 12.12 1.83
N PRO A 80 -16.94 12.33 2.48
CA PRO A 80 -18.21 12.57 1.77
C PRO A 80 -18.20 13.80 0.85
N ARG A 81 -17.29 14.75 1.06
CA ARG A 81 -17.11 15.94 0.21
C ARG A 81 -16.45 15.60 -1.14
N VAL A 82 -15.83 14.42 -1.26
CA VAL A 82 -15.24 13.93 -2.50
C VAL A 82 -16.36 13.36 -3.39
N LYS A 83 -16.90 14.24 -4.24
CA LYS A 83 -17.97 13.95 -5.20
C LYS A 83 -17.59 14.53 -6.56
N GLY A 84 -18.02 13.87 -7.62
CA GLY A 84 -17.78 14.30 -8.98
C GLY A 84 -17.51 13.13 -9.91
N THR A 85 -17.33 13.45 -11.18
CA THR A 85 -17.04 12.48 -12.23
C THR A 85 -15.62 12.65 -12.73
N VAL A 86 -14.96 11.54 -13.06
CA VAL A 86 -13.65 11.53 -13.68
C VAL A 86 -13.68 10.75 -14.98
N ASN A 87 -12.79 11.14 -15.89
CA ASN A 87 -12.55 10.43 -17.13
C ASN A 87 -11.12 9.88 -17.11
N ILE A 88 -10.98 8.56 -17.13
CA ILE A 88 -9.69 7.87 -17.13
C ILE A 88 -9.72 6.86 -18.27
N VAL A 89 -8.86 7.08 -19.26
CA VAL A 89 -8.70 6.19 -20.42
C VAL A 89 -7.25 5.76 -20.46
N SER A 90 -7.00 4.45 -20.47
CA SER A 90 -5.66 3.89 -20.64
C SER A 90 -5.63 2.99 -21.86
N GLU A 91 -4.81 3.34 -22.85
CA GLU A 91 -4.59 2.51 -24.05
C GLU A 91 -3.63 1.34 -23.79
N LYS A 92 -2.79 1.48 -22.75
CA LYS A 92 -1.79 0.49 -22.39
C LYS A 92 -2.23 -0.27 -21.15
N PRO A 93 -1.95 -1.58 -21.07
CA PRO A 93 -2.18 -2.34 -19.85
C PRO A 93 -1.36 -1.75 -18.70
N VAL A 94 -2.02 -1.31 -17.63
CA VAL A 94 -1.36 -0.74 -16.45
C VAL A 94 -1.28 -1.77 -15.33
N THR A 95 -0.16 -1.71 -14.60
CA THR A 95 0.08 -2.54 -13.41
C THR A 95 -0.69 -2.00 -12.20
N LYS A 96 -0.76 -2.80 -11.11
CA LYS A 96 -1.37 -2.39 -9.83
C LYS A 96 -0.78 -1.08 -9.29
N SER A 97 0.53 -0.91 -9.43
CA SER A 97 1.27 0.28 -8.97
C SER A 97 1.00 1.50 -9.84
N GLU A 98 0.90 1.32 -11.16
CA GLU A 98 0.57 2.40 -12.10
C GLU A 98 -0.88 2.85 -11.97
N SER A 99 -1.80 1.91 -11.74
CA SER A 99 -3.22 2.20 -11.54
C SER A 99 -3.46 3.21 -10.41
N TYR A 100 -2.67 3.11 -9.33
CA TYR A 100 -2.69 4.07 -8.23
C TYR A 100 -2.23 5.47 -8.67
N LYS A 101 -1.14 5.57 -9.43
CA LYS A 101 -0.62 6.86 -9.94
C LYS A 101 -1.60 7.53 -10.90
N VAL A 102 -2.28 6.75 -11.73
CA VAL A 102 -3.33 7.23 -12.63
C VAL A 102 -4.51 7.80 -11.83
N LEU A 103 -4.95 7.11 -10.78
CA LEU A 103 -5.98 7.62 -9.87
C LEU A 103 -5.58 8.95 -9.23
N GLU A 104 -4.37 9.03 -8.68
CA GLU A 104 -3.87 10.24 -8.03
C GLU A 104 -3.83 11.43 -9.00
N SER A 105 -3.41 11.18 -10.24
CA SER A 105 -3.40 12.19 -11.30
C SER A 105 -4.82 12.69 -11.62
N ALA A 106 -5.79 11.77 -11.74
CA ALA A 106 -7.18 12.10 -11.98
C ALA A 106 -7.83 12.87 -10.81
N LEU A 107 -7.53 12.48 -9.57
CA LEU A 107 -7.99 13.18 -8.36
C LEU A 107 -7.44 14.61 -8.30
N ARG A 108 -6.15 14.79 -8.63
CA ARG A 108 -5.51 16.10 -8.64
C ARG A 108 -6.14 17.07 -9.65
N MET A 109 -6.58 16.58 -10.81
CA MET A 109 -7.32 17.40 -11.79
C MET A 109 -8.67 17.90 -11.27
N GLN A 110 -9.28 17.16 -10.33
CA GLN A 110 -10.55 17.51 -9.72
C GLN A 110 -10.39 18.28 -8.39
N GLY A 111 -9.15 18.61 -7.97
CA GLY A 111 -8.89 19.30 -6.70
C GLY A 111 -9.03 18.40 -5.47
N PHE A 112 -8.85 17.10 -5.64
CA PHE A 112 -8.76 16.12 -4.55
C PHE A 112 -7.33 15.62 -4.42
N ALA A 113 -6.98 15.19 -3.21
CA ALA A 113 -5.66 14.66 -2.91
C ALA A 113 -5.75 13.45 -2.00
N THR A 114 -4.70 12.64 -2.07
CA THR A 114 -4.57 11.40 -1.32
C THR A 114 -3.52 11.59 -0.23
N VAL A 115 -3.82 11.19 1.01
CA VAL A 115 -2.91 11.29 2.15
C VAL A 115 -2.81 9.92 2.81
N GLU A 116 -1.59 9.39 2.89
CA GLU A 116 -1.33 8.16 3.64
C GLU A 116 -1.21 8.50 5.13
N ALA A 117 -2.06 7.88 5.96
CA ALA A 117 -2.03 8.05 7.41
C ALA A 117 -2.45 6.75 8.09
N ASP A 118 -1.69 6.34 9.11
CA ASP A 118 -2.02 5.17 9.95
C ASP A 118 -2.17 3.85 9.16
N GLY A 119 -1.43 3.70 8.06
CA GLY A 119 -1.51 2.51 7.18
C GLY A 119 -2.77 2.46 6.30
N VAL A 120 -3.55 3.53 6.25
CA VAL A 120 -4.74 3.68 5.40
C VAL A 120 -4.58 4.92 4.52
N ILE A 121 -5.18 4.88 3.35
CA ILE A 121 -5.11 5.97 2.38
C ILE A 121 -6.37 6.80 2.47
N LYS A 122 -6.25 8.07 2.86
CA LYS A 122 -7.38 9.00 3.02
C LYS A 122 -7.50 9.87 1.77
N VAL A 123 -8.69 9.99 1.20
CA VAL A 123 -8.99 10.85 0.05
C VAL A 123 -9.76 12.07 0.54
N LEU A 124 -9.20 13.26 0.33
CA LEU A 124 -9.67 14.51 0.90
C LEU A 124 -9.66 15.63 -0.17
N PRO A 125 -10.43 16.71 0.02
CA PRO A 125 -10.26 17.95 -0.73
C PRO A 125 -8.85 18.52 -0.58
N GLU A 126 -8.31 19.15 -1.62
CA GLU A 126 -6.95 19.70 -1.61
C GLU A 126 -6.73 20.73 -0.47
N THR A 127 -7.78 21.49 -0.12
CA THR A 127 -7.75 22.43 1.01
C THR A 127 -7.37 21.76 2.32
N ASP A 128 -7.93 20.58 2.58
CA ASP A 128 -7.74 19.85 3.81
C ASP A 128 -6.43 19.04 3.73
N ALA A 129 -6.14 18.47 2.56
CA ALA A 129 -4.91 17.73 2.31
C ALA A 129 -3.64 18.57 2.50
N ARG A 130 -3.68 19.88 2.18
CA ARG A 130 -2.55 20.79 2.47
C ARG A 130 -2.24 20.87 3.96
N THR A 131 -3.25 20.90 4.82
CA THR A 131 -3.06 20.90 6.29
C THR A 131 -2.46 19.59 6.78
N TYR A 132 -2.83 18.46 6.19
CA TYR A 132 -2.23 17.15 6.53
C TYR A 132 -0.81 17.00 5.96
N GLY A 133 -0.57 17.41 4.71
CA GLY A 133 0.73 17.30 4.03
C GLY A 133 1.83 18.14 4.69
N MET A 134 1.49 19.31 5.25
CA MET A 134 2.43 20.13 6.04
C MET A 134 3.00 19.38 7.26
N LYS A 135 2.24 18.44 7.83
CA LYS A 135 2.70 17.62 8.97
C LYS A 135 3.62 16.47 8.53
N THR A 136 3.51 16.01 7.29
CA THR A 136 4.30 14.88 6.77
C THR A 136 5.63 15.34 6.15
N ASP A 137 5.66 16.49 5.48
CA ASP A 137 6.88 17.03 4.84
C ASP A 137 7.92 17.53 5.87
N SER A 138 7.45 17.95 7.05
CA SER A 138 8.31 18.40 8.16
C SER A 138 9.23 17.31 8.71
N GLN A 139 9.04 16.04 8.34
CA GLN A 139 9.87 14.92 8.80
C GLN A 139 10.82 14.36 7.73
N VAL A 140 10.82 14.91 6.50
CA VAL A 140 11.74 14.52 5.39
C VAL A 140 12.63 15.70 5.00
N SER A 141 12.96 16.57 5.94
CA SER A 141 14.02 17.56 5.79
C SER A 141 15.16 17.27 6.75
N SER A 142 15.94 16.23 6.45
CA SER A 142 17.24 16.01 7.08
C SER A 142 18.24 15.32 6.16
N ASN A 143 18.32 15.69 4.86
CA ASN A 143 19.54 15.43 4.10
C ASN A 143 19.77 16.23 2.81
N HIS A 144 19.39 17.50 2.74
CA HIS A 144 19.96 18.40 1.73
C HIS A 144 20.30 19.73 2.38
N SER A 145 21.56 19.89 2.77
CA SER A 145 22.15 21.19 3.06
C SER A 145 22.38 21.88 1.72
N PRO A 146 21.65 22.96 1.36
CA PRO A 146 22.01 23.79 0.22
C PRO A 146 23.27 24.57 0.63
N GLY A 147 24.42 24.08 0.21
CA GLY A 147 25.73 24.63 0.60
C GLY A 147 26.76 24.27 -0.45
N ASP A 148 26.62 24.93 -1.59
CA ASP A 148 27.57 25.06 -2.68
C ASP A 148 29.04 25.06 -2.16
N GLN A 149 29.77 23.96 -2.37
CA GLN A 149 31.21 23.91 -2.12
C GLN A 149 31.94 24.38 -3.38
N LEU A 150 32.31 25.65 -3.40
CA LEU A 150 33.27 26.20 -4.37
C LEU A 150 34.68 25.87 -3.88
N ILE A 151 35.32 24.90 -4.53
CA ILE A 151 36.73 24.54 -4.28
C ILE A 151 37.59 25.24 -5.33
N THR A 152 38.31 26.30 -4.95
CA THR A 152 39.39 26.85 -5.77
C THR A 152 40.73 26.52 -5.13
N LYS A 153 41.49 25.63 -5.78
CA LYS A 153 42.86 25.28 -5.40
C LYS A 153 43.82 26.15 -6.19
N ILE A 154 44.59 26.99 -5.51
CA ILE A 154 45.75 27.68 -6.09
C ILE A 154 47.04 27.04 -5.55
N PHE A 155 48.06 26.96 -6.42
CA PHE A 155 49.42 26.51 -6.10
C PHE A 155 50.31 27.71 -5.78
#